data_AF-A0A5Q3LAQ1-F1
#
_entry.id   AF-A0A5Q3LAQ1-F1
#
_cell.length_a   1.000
_cell.length_b   1.000
_cell.length_c   1.000
_cell.angle_alpha   90.00
_cell.angle_beta   90.00
_cell.angle_gamma   90.00
#
_symmetry.space_group_name_H-M   'P 1'
#
loop_
_entity.id
_entity.type
_entity.pdbx_description
1 polymer ?
#
loop_
_entity_poly.entity_id
_entity_poly.type
_entity_poly.pdbx_seq_one_letter_code
_entity_poly.pdbx_strand_id
1 'polypeptide(L)'
;MSYLLKVLTGKYAGNEARFTKPHVLIGRGSDCEIRPPCNRVSRHHCRITIEEDGEIWIRDLNSTNGTSVEGTPVFGSRQLQSEDKIRVGSIIFRVTILQTVETGQAPGFEDSVLEELDLGVDELISEASTEDGGVRIPAQDEIDQFYESVRRQLNENEKEDSHVF
;
A
#
# COMPACT_ATOMS: atom_id res chain seq x y z
N MET A 1 9.99 -2.74 -1.13
CA MET A 1 9.04 -1.79 -0.50
C MET A 1 7.98 -1.37 -1.50
N SER A 2 6.77 -1.11 -1.04
CA SER A 2 5.70 -0.53 -1.86
C SER A 2 5.07 0.64 -1.14
N TYR A 3 4.44 1.55 -1.90
CA TYR A 3 3.93 2.80 -1.36
C TYR A 3 2.50 3.02 -1.85
N LEU A 4 1.68 3.65 -1.03
CA LEU A 4 0.27 3.90 -1.31
C LEU A 4 -0.04 5.39 -1.17
N LEU A 5 -0.76 5.95 -2.14
CA LEU A 5 -1.45 7.22 -1.98
C LEU A 5 -2.96 6.97 -1.92
N LYS A 6 -3.57 7.29 -0.79
CA LYS A 6 -5.03 7.23 -0.62
C LYS A 6 -5.64 8.62 -0.70
N VAL A 7 -6.60 8.82 -1.61
CA VAL A 7 -7.33 10.08 -1.73
C VAL A 7 -8.24 10.25 -0.50
N LEU A 8 -8.13 11.39 0.19
CA LEU A 8 -8.94 11.71 1.36
C LEU A 8 -10.11 12.64 1.06
N THR A 9 -10.13 13.29 -0.11
CA THR A 9 -11.10 14.37 -0.40
C THR A 9 -11.81 14.25 -1.73
N GLY A 10 -13.00 14.85 -1.80
CA GLY A 10 -13.80 14.96 -3.01
C GLY A 10 -14.50 13.66 -3.42
N LYS A 11 -15.05 13.62 -4.63
CA LYS A 11 -15.80 12.48 -5.16
C LYS A 11 -14.98 11.18 -5.35
N TYR A 12 -13.66 11.27 -5.20
CA TYR A 12 -12.73 10.15 -5.35
C TYR A 12 -12.08 9.75 -4.03
N ALA A 13 -12.59 10.25 -2.90
CA ALA A 13 -12.13 9.83 -1.58
C ALA A 13 -12.26 8.31 -1.43
N GLY A 14 -11.23 7.69 -0.86
CA GLY A 14 -11.10 6.23 -0.77
C GLY A 14 -10.32 5.60 -1.91
N ASN A 15 -10.18 6.26 -3.08
CA ASN A 15 -9.36 5.73 -4.17
C ASN A 15 -7.89 5.66 -3.75
N GLU A 16 -7.22 4.59 -4.18
CA GLU A 16 -5.84 4.30 -3.82
C GLU A 16 -4.99 4.10 -5.07
N ALA A 17 -3.75 4.59 -5.01
CA ALA A 17 -2.74 4.37 -6.04
C ALA A 17 -1.50 3.76 -5.39
N ARG A 18 -1.18 2.51 -5.77
CA ARG A 18 0.04 1.83 -5.34
C ARG A 18 1.16 2.07 -6.33
N PHE A 19 2.37 2.30 -5.83
CA PHE A 19 3.55 2.50 -6.67
C PHE A 19 4.82 1.93 -6.02
N THR A 20 5.76 1.56 -6.87
CA THR A 20 7.08 0.99 -6.49
C THR A 20 8.22 1.60 -7.32
N LYS A 21 7.91 2.39 -8.35
CA LYS A 21 8.91 2.97 -9.24
C LYS A 21 9.68 4.07 -8.52
N PRO A 22 11.00 4.22 -8.77
CA PRO A 22 11.84 5.21 -8.09
C PRO A 22 11.39 6.65 -8.39
N HIS A 23 10.71 6.88 -9.51
CA HIS A 23 10.18 8.18 -9.88
C HIS A 23 8.72 8.03 -10.28
N VAL A 24 7.86 8.82 -9.64
CA VAL A 24 6.42 8.83 -9.89
C VAL A 24 5.96 10.26 -10.10
N LEU A 25 5.41 10.52 -11.27
CA LEU A 25 4.87 11.80 -11.64
C LEU A 25 3.37 11.85 -11.30
N ILE A 26 2.99 12.91 -10.59
CA ILE A 26 1.61 13.19 -10.23
C ILE A 26 1.14 14.39 -11.02
N GLY A 27 0.06 14.22 -11.78
CA GLY A 27 -0.45 15.28 -12.62
C GLY A 27 -1.61 14.82 -13.51
N ARG A 28 -2.31 15.77 -14.15
CA ARG A 28 -3.41 15.42 -15.07
C ARG A 28 -2.93 15.00 -16.47
N GLY A 29 -1.64 15.14 -16.76
CA GLY A 29 -1.01 14.75 -18.02
C GLY A 29 -1.24 13.26 -18.31
N SER A 30 -1.25 12.88 -19.58
CA SER A 30 -1.39 11.48 -20.00
C SER A 30 -0.16 10.63 -19.70
N ASP A 31 0.96 11.29 -19.49
CA ASP A 31 2.28 10.74 -19.18
C ASP A 31 2.56 10.61 -17.67
N CYS A 32 1.63 11.03 -16.81
CA CYS A 32 1.76 10.84 -15.36
C CYS A 32 1.29 9.45 -14.93
N GLU A 33 2.00 8.82 -14.01
CA GLU A 33 1.60 7.53 -13.43
C GLU A 33 0.38 7.67 -12.52
N ILE A 34 0.33 8.74 -11.71
CA ILE A 34 -0.82 9.03 -10.85
C ILE A 34 -1.55 10.23 -11.44
N ARG A 35 -2.80 9.99 -11.84
CA ARG A 35 -3.61 10.96 -12.59
C ARG A 35 -4.88 11.34 -11.83
N PRO A 36 -4.80 12.30 -10.90
CA PRO A 36 -5.98 12.76 -10.20
C PRO A 36 -6.91 13.45 -11.19
N PRO A 37 -8.18 13.03 -11.31
CA PRO A 37 -9.18 13.64 -12.20
C PRO A 37 -9.67 14.99 -11.64
N CYS A 38 -8.78 15.98 -11.60
CA CYS A 38 -9.01 17.32 -11.06
C CYS A 38 -8.38 18.38 -11.96
N ASN A 39 -9.17 19.39 -12.33
CA ASN A 39 -8.71 20.51 -13.16
C ASN A 39 -7.74 21.47 -12.43
N ARG A 40 -7.73 21.45 -11.08
CA ARG A 40 -6.80 22.23 -10.25
C ARG A 40 -5.44 21.57 -10.10
N VAL A 41 -5.27 20.36 -10.63
CA VAL A 41 -3.98 19.68 -10.74
C VAL A 41 -3.33 20.06 -12.08
N SER A 42 -2.05 20.35 -12.06
CA SER A 42 -1.27 20.75 -13.24
C SER A 42 -0.98 19.53 -14.10
N ARG A 43 -0.60 19.71 -15.38
CA ARG A 43 -0.25 18.58 -16.25
C ARG A 43 0.85 17.72 -15.63
N HIS A 44 1.92 18.39 -15.19
CA HIS A 44 2.95 17.86 -14.32
C HIS A 44 2.91 18.72 -13.06
N HIS A 45 2.47 18.18 -11.93
CA HIS A 45 2.20 18.97 -10.74
C HIS A 45 3.30 18.78 -9.70
N CYS A 46 3.55 17.54 -9.32
CA CYS A 46 4.65 17.19 -8.43
C CYS A 46 5.22 15.83 -8.81
N ARG A 47 6.41 15.55 -8.31
CA ARG A 47 7.07 14.26 -8.45
C ARG A 47 7.42 13.72 -7.08
N ILE A 48 7.18 12.42 -6.91
CA ILE A 48 7.73 11.64 -5.80
C ILE A 48 8.97 10.92 -6.32
N THR A 49 10.06 11.00 -5.57
CA THR A 49 11.27 10.20 -5.75
C THR A 49 11.40 9.26 -4.57
N ILE A 50 11.76 8.01 -4.85
CA ILE A 50 12.10 6.99 -3.86
C ILE A 50 13.59 6.78 -3.97
N GLU A 51 14.31 6.98 -2.88
CA GLU A 51 15.74 6.74 -2.77
C GLU A 51 16.02 5.25 -2.49
N GLU A 52 17.27 4.81 -2.63
CA GLU A 52 17.67 3.40 -2.47
C GLU A 52 17.46 2.86 -1.06
N ASP A 53 17.51 3.74 -0.06
CA ASP A 53 17.22 3.43 1.36
C ASP A 53 15.72 3.35 1.68
N GLY A 54 14.86 3.61 0.68
CA GLY A 54 13.41 3.60 0.81
C GLY A 54 12.81 4.92 1.28
N GLU A 55 13.63 5.96 1.52
CA GLU A 55 13.13 7.30 1.81
C GLU A 55 12.40 7.87 0.60
N ILE A 56 11.28 8.55 0.87
CA ILE A 56 10.47 9.18 -0.16
C ILE A 56 10.51 10.69 -0.05
N TRP A 57 10.69 11.34 -1.19
CA TRP A 57 10.81 12.78 -1.30
C TRP A 57 9.81 13.31 -2.31
N ILE A 58 9.13 14.41 -1.97
CA ILE A 58 8.23 15.11 -2.88
C ILE A 58 8.83 16.45 -3.31
N ARG A 59 8.65 16.77 -4.59
CA ARG A 59 9.02 18.07 -5.17
C ARG A 59 7.87 18.61 -6.01
N ASP A 60 7.51 19.86 -5.78
CA ASP A 60 6.58 20.59 -6.66
C ASP A 60 7.28 20.94 -7.98
N LEU A 61 6.60 20.75 -9.11
CA LEU A 61 7.12 21.02 -10.46
C LEU A 61 6.63 22.36 -11.00
N ASN A 62 6.68 23.38 -10.16
CA ASN A 62 6.19 24.73 -10.45
C ASN A 62 4.70 24.73 -10.83
N SER A 63 3.91 24.04 -10.01
CA SER A 63 2.50 23.84 -10.24
C SER A 63 1.69 25.11 -9.98
N THR A 64 0.50 25.20 -10.58
CA THR A 64 -0.32 26.42 -10.52
C THR A 64 -0.95 26.64 -9.15
N ASN A 65 -1.28 25.57 -8.44
CA ASN A 65 -1.97 25.63 -7.14
C ASN A 65 -1.07 25.19 -5.97
N GLY A 66 0.20 24.84 -6.26
CA GLY A 66 1.18 24.38 -5.28
C GLY A 66 0.92 22.98 -4.73
N THR A 67 1.97 22.47 -4.11
CA THR A 67 1.97 21.24 -3.32
C THR A 67 2.29 21.57 -1.86
N SER A 68 1.62 20.94 -0.89
CA SER A 68 1.94 21.08 0.54
C SER A 68 1.92 19.73 1.26
N VAL A 69 2.68 19.63 2.35
CA VAL A 69 2.75 18.45 3.23
C VAL A 69 2.36 18.90 4.63
N GLU A 70 1.32 18.27 5.20
CA GLU A 70 0.70 18.65 6.48
C GLU A 70 0.38 20.15 6.55
N GLY A 71 -0.12 20.70 5.44
CA GLY A 71 -0.49 22.13 5.33
C GLY A 71 0.66 23.07 5.00
N THR A 72 1.91 22.65 5.16
CA THR A 72 3.09 23.49 4.88
C THR A 72 3.54 23.34 3.42
N PRO A 73 3.64 24.43 2.63
CA PRO A 73 4.06 24.38 1.23
C PRO A 73 5.42 23.72 1.02
N VAL A 74 5.57 23.00 -0.09
CA VAL A 74 6.84 22.38 -0.48
C VAL A 74 7.65 23.38 -1.30
N PHE A 75 8.82 23.76 -0.79
CA PHE A 75 9.84 24.51 -1.54
C PHE A 75 11.03 23.60 -1.80
N GLY A 76 11.39 23.40 -3.07
CA GLY A 76 12.42 22.43 -3.43
C GLY A 76 11.93 20.99 -3.19
N SER A 77 12.66 20.22 -2.38
CA SER A 77 12.29 18.83 -2.05
C SER A 77 12.00 18.72 -0.57
N ARG A 78 11.02 17.88 -0.22
CA ARG A 78 10.67 17.58 1.16
C ARG A 78 10.51 16.09 1.35
N GLN A 79 11.11 15.55 2.40
CA GLN A 79 10.92 14.17 2.79
C GLN A 79 9.48 13.95 3.26
N LEU A 80 8.91 12.81 2.87
CA LEU A 80 7.60 12.35 3.30
C LEU A 80 7.77 11.22 4.31
N GLN A 81 6.93 11.24 5.33
CA GLN A 81 6.80 10.16 6.30
C GLN A 81 5.53 9.35 6.01
N SER A 82 5.46 8.14 6.56
CA SER A 82 4.22 7.38 6.51
C SER A 82 3.13 8.13 7.26
N GLU A 83 1.91 8.05 6.74
CA GLU A 83 0.70 8.75 7.19
C GLU A 83 0.64 10.26 6.91
N ASP A 84 1.67 10.84 6.29
CA ASP A 84 1.65 12.25 5.88
C ASP A 84 0.52 12.55 4.91
N LYS A 85 -0.12 13.70 5.09
CA LYS A 85 -1.11 14.25 4.17
C LYS A 85 -0.43 15.22 3.22
N ILE A 86 -0.39 14.83 1.96
CA ILE A 86 0.07 15.69 0.88
C ILE A 86 -1.13 16.30 0.17
N ARG A 87 -1.12 17.61 -0.02
CA ARG A 87 -2.09 18.33 -0.84
C ARG A 87 -1.47 18.66 -2.18
N VAL A 88 -2.15 18.25 -3.25
CA VAL A 88 -1.76 18.47 -4.64
C VAL A 88 -2.91 19.23 -5.31
N GLY A 89 -2.74 20.54 -5.49
CA GLY A 89 -3.81 21.45 -5.90
C GLY A 89 -4.99 21.49 -4.91
N SER A 90 -6.07 20.76 -5.20
CA SER A 90 -7.24 20.64 -4.32
C SER A 90 -7.51 19.21 -3.83
N ILE A 91 -6.65 18.25 -4.18
CA ILE A 91 -6.77 16.86 -3.73
C ILE A 91 -5.82 16.65 -2.56
N ILE A 92 -6.28 15.97 -1.52
CA ILE A 92 -5.45 15.55 -0.39
C ILE A 92 -5.26 14.05 -0.49
N PHE A 93 -4.01 13.60 -0.43
CA PHE A 93 -3.63 12.20 -0.35
C PHE A 93 -3.02 11.92 1.02
N ARG A 94 -3.27 10.73 1.56
CA ARG A 94 -2.49 10.14 2.64
C ARG A 94 -1.44 9.22 2.05
N VAL A 95 -0.21 9.35 2.50
CA VAL A 95 0.90 8.50 2.12
C VAL A 95 0.97 7.32 3.08
N THR A 96 1.14 6.10 2.60
CA THR A 96 1.45 4.95 3.46
C THR A 96 2.65 4.22 2.88
N ILE A 97 3.67 4.02 3.71
CA ILE A 97 4.89 3.30 3.35
C ILE A 97 4.70 1.84 3.80
N LEU A 98 4.65 0.92 2.84
CA LEU A 98 4.49 -0.50 3.10
C LEU A 98 5.87 -1.17 3.03
N GLN A 99 6.42 -1.48 4.19
CA GLN A 99 7.62 -2.28 4.28
C GLN A 99 7.31 -3.70 3.82
N THR A 100 8.12 -4.19 2.89
CA THR A 100 8.19 -5.62 2.62
C THR A 100 9.00 -6.18 3.78
N VAL A 101 8.34 -6.78 4.76
CA VAL A 101 9.04 -7.68 5.68
C VAL A 101 9.47 -8.87 4.84
N GLU A 102 10.73 -8.90 4.42
CA GLU A 102 11.34 -10.17 4.06
C GLU A 102 11.39 -10.96 5.36
N THR A 103 10.63 -12.05 5.42
CA THR A 103 10.67 -13.00 6.53
C THR A 103 12.06 -13.62 6.58
N GLY A 104 12.96 -12.93 7.26
CA GLY A 104 14.35 -13.28 7.45
C GLY A 104 14.84 -12.46 8.64
N GLN A 105 14.67 -13.02 9.83
CA GLN A 105 14.96 -12.42 11.15
C GLN A 105 13.81 -11.56 11.72
N ALA A 106 13.02 -12.19 12.60
CA ALA A 106 12.11 -11.48 13.49
C ALA A 106 12.89 -10.43 14.31
N PRO A 107 12.50 -9.14 14.34
CA PRO A 107 12.85 -8.29 15.45
C PRO A 107 12.19 -8.92 16.68
N GLY A 108 12.99 -9.22 17.70
CA GLY A 108 12.60 -10.04 18.85
C GLY A 108 11.16 -9.80 19.29
N PHE A 109 10.35 -10.85 19.14
CA PHE A 109 9.12 -10.97 19.88
C PHE A 109 9.48 -10.85 21.35
N GLU A 110 8.83 -9.92 22.06
CA GLU A 110 8.63 -10.10 23.49
C GLU A 110 7.86 -11.42 23.65
N ASP A 111 8.53 -12.37 24.30
CA ASP A 111 8.10 -13.72 24.62
C ASP A 111 6.61 -13.81 25.00
N SER A 112 5.82 -14.66 24.31
CA SER A 112 4.96 -15.67 24.97
C SER A 112 3.94 -16.43 24.10
N VAL A 113 3.64 -16.11 22.83
CA VAL A 113 2.36 -16.65 22.25
C VAL A 113 2.37 -17.36 20.89
N LEU A 114 3.48 -17.57 20.18
CA LEU A 114 3.40 -18.19 18.83
C LEU A 114 4.52 -19.20 18.54
N GLU A 115 4.76 -20.16 19.45
CA GLU A 115 5.67 -21.29 19.19
C GLU A 115 4.97 -22.52 18.58
N GLU A 116 3.64 -22.53 18.43
CA GLU A 116 2.95 -23.67 17.82
C GLU A 116 2.03 -23.18 16.70
N LEU A 117 2.44 -23.40 15.44
CA LEU A 117 1.62 -23.93 14.35
C LEU A 117 2.46 -23.97 13.06
N ASP A 118 3.16 -25.09 12.90
CA ASP A 118 3.91 -25.53 11.72
C ASP A 118 2.93 -25.98 10.61
N LEU A 119 2.39 -25.06 9.80
CA LEU A 119 1.63 -25.43 8.60
C LEU A 119 2.02 -24.57 7.39
N GLY A 120 2.70 -25.23 6.46
CA GLY A 120 3.39 -24.67 5.30
C GLY A 120 2.51 -23.88 4.33
N VAL A 121 3.04 -22.74 3.90
CA VAL A 121 2.43 -21.77 2.97
C VAL A 121 2.79 -22.02 1.50
N ASP A 122 3.33 -23.18 1.15
CA ASP A 122 3.74 -23.48 -0.24
C ASP A 122 2.56 -23.78 -1.18
N GLU A 123 1.34 -24.02 -0.68
CA GLU A 123 0.23 -24.49 -1.54
C GLU A 123 -0.66 -23.35 -2.12
N LEU A 124 -0.60 -22.12 -1.58
CA LEU A 124 -1.53 -21.03 -1.95
C LEU A 124 -1.16 -20.24 -3.22
N ILE A 125 0.03 -20.44 -3.79
CA ILE A 125 0.52 -19.64 -4.92
C ILE A 125 0.06 -20.21 -6.28
N SER A 126 -0.54 -21.40 -6.32
CA SER A 126 -0.78 -22.11 -7.59
C SER A 126 -2.06 -21.73 -8.35
N GLU A 127 -3.12 -21.22 -7.72
CA GLU A 127 -4.44 -21.10 -8.39
C GLU A 127 -4.85 -19.69 -8.90
N ALA A 128 -4.04 -18.64 -8.70
CA ALA A 128 -4.43 -17.27 -9.08
C ALA A 128 -3.96 -16.81 -10.48
N SER A 129 -3.49 -17.72 -11.34
CA SER A 129 -3.10 -17.39 -12.72
C SER A 129 -4.23 -17.70 -13.69
N THR A 130 -4.96 -16.68 -14.15
CA THR A 130 -5.77 -16.78 -15.37
C THR A 130 -4.96 -16.29 -16.57
N GLU A 131 -5.10 -16.97 -17.71
CA GLU A 131 -4.22 -16.92 -18.88
C GLU A 131 -4.17 -15.57 -19.65
N ASP A 132 -4.86 -14.53 -19.17
CA ASP A 132 -4.91 -13.22 -19.84
C ASP A 132 -4.07 -12.12 -19.16
N GLY A 133 -3.28 -12.46 -18.12
CA GLY A 133 -2.38 -11.49 -17.48
C GLY A 133 -3.07 -10.36 -16.70
N GLY A 134 -4.39 -10.46 -16.50
CA GLY A 134 -5.14 -9.60 -15.59
C GLY A 134 -5.10 -10.14 -14.16
N VAL A 135 -4.64 -9.33 -13.21
CA VAL A 135 -4.73 -9.66 -11.78
C VAL A 135 -6.20 -9.55 -11.34
N ARG A 136 -6.85 -10.69 -11.09
CA ARG A 136 -8.18 -10.74 -10.46
C ARG A 136 -8.01 -10.43 -8.98
N ILE A 137 -8.55 -9.31 -8.52
CA ILE A 137 -8.65 -9.00 -7.08
C ILE A 137 -9.90 -9.74 -6.56
N PRO A 138 -9.77 -10.69 -5.62
CA PRO A 138 -10.92 -11.37 -5.03
C PRO A 138 -11.79 -10.36 -4.27
N ALA A 139 -13.10 -10.57 -4.30
CA ALA A 139 -14.03 -9.77 -3.53
C ALA A 139 -13.80 -9.99 -2.01
N GLN A 140 -14.19 -9.03 -1.18
CA GLN A 140 -14.00 -9.10 0.27
C GLN A 140 -14.61 -10.39 0.87
N ASP A 141 -15.78 -10.81 0.37
CA ASP A 141 -16.43 -12.04 0.81
C ASP A 141 -15.63 -13.32 0.52
N GLU A 142 -14.79 -13.34 -0.53
CA GLU A 142 -13.93 -14.50 -0.85
C GLU A 142 -12.75 -14.59 0.12
N ILE A 143 -12.20 -13.44 0.53
CA ILE A 143 -11.12 -13.35 1.52
C ILE A 143 -11.62 -13.77 2.90
N ASP A 144 -12.81 -13.30 3.29
CA ASP A 144 -13.40 -13.60 4.59
C ASP A 144 -13.75 -15.09 4.70
N GLN A 145 -14.28 -15.70 3.62
CA GLN A 145 -14.54 -17.15 3.56
C GLN A 145 -13.27 -17.99 3.70
N PHE A 146 -12.15 -17.54 3.12
CA PHE A 146 -10.87 -18.21 3.25
C PHE A 146 -10.36 -18.20 4.70
N TYR A 147 -10.38 -17.03 5.37
CA TYR A 147 -9.95 -16.94 6.76
C TYR A 147 -10.82 -17.77 7.71
N GLU A 148 -12.14 -17.80 7.49
CA GLU A 148 -13.04 -18.63 8.29
C GLU A 148 -12.85 -20.13 8.01
N SER A 149 -12.51 -20.52 6.78
CA SER A 149 -12.13 -21.91 6.46
C SER A 149 -10.85 -22.32 7.19
N VAL A 150 -9.81 -21.47 7.17
CA VAL A 150 -8.54 -21.74 7.86
C VAL A 150 -8.75 -21.83 9.37
N ARG A 151 -9.50 -20.89 9.96
CA ARG A 151 -9.84 -20.93 11.40
C ARG A 151 -10.61 -22.19 11.77
N ARG A 152 -11.53 -22.63 10.91
CA ARG A 152 -12.30 -23.85 11.14
C ARG A 152 -11.41 -25.09 11.11
N GLN A 153 -10.49 -25.17 10.16
CA GLN A 153 -9.54 -26.28 10.06
C GLN A 153 -8.61 -26.35 11.27
N LEU A 154 -8.13 -25.19 11.75
CA LEU A 154 -7.31 -25.12 12.95
C LEU A 154 -8.09 -25.56 14.21
N ASN A 155 -9.36 -25.15 14.33
CA ASN A 155 -10.21 -25.54 15.45
C ASN A 155 -10.70 -27.01 15.38
N GLU A 156 -10.71 -27.62 14.20
CA GLU A 156 -11.01 -29.04 14.01
C GLU A 156 -9.79 -29.91 14.38
N ASN A 157 -8.57 -29.44 14.11
CA ASN A 157 -7.33 -30.12 14.51
C ASN A 157 -7.08 -30.07 16.02
N GLU A 158 -7.50 -29.01 16.73
CA GLU A 158 -7.39 -28.94 18.20
C GLU A 158 -8.23 -30.00 18.95
N LYS A 159 -9.21 -30.65 18.30
CA LYS A 159 -10.03 -31.69 18.94
C LYS A 159 -9.43 -33.09 18.86
N GLU A 160 -8.53 -33.37 17.92
CA GLU A 160 -7.96 -34.70 17.75
C GLU A 160 -6.80 -34.99 18.73
N ASP A 161 -6.11 -33.97 19.26
CA ASP A 161 -5.05 -34.14 20.26
C ASP A 161 -5.53 -34.37 21.71
N SER A 162 -6.85 -34.41 21.93
CA SER A 162 -7.44 -34.66 23.26
C SER A 162 -7.73 -36.14 23.57
N HIS A 163 -7.40 -37.07 22.67
CA HIS A 163 -7.65 -38.51 22.84
C HIS A 163 -6.46 -39.40 22.43
N VAL A 164 -5.31 -39.20 23.07
CA VAL A 164 -4.31 -40.27 23.20
C VAL A 164 -3.78 -40.27 24.64
N PHE A 165 -4.51 -40.98 25.52
CA PHE A 165 -4.02 -41.54 26.78
C PHE A 165 -3.67 -43.02 26.57
#